data_AF-A0A0F2LX93-F1
#
_entry.id   AF-A0A0F2LX93-F1
#
_cell.length_a   1.000
_cell.length_b   1.000
_cell.length_c   1.000
_cell.angle_alpha   90.00
_cell.angle_beta   90.00
_cell.angle_gamma   90.00
#
_symmetry.space_group_name_H-M   'P 1'
#
loop_
_entity.id
_entity.type
_entity.pdbx_description
1 polymer ?
#
loop_
_entity_poly.entity_id
_entity_poly.type
_entity_poly.pdbx_seq_one_letter_code
_entity_poly.pdbx_strand_id
1 'polypeptide(L)'
;MSFNSAMWRLDEGVTGLFGQWNIYSTVLVTLLIGIVTFHLYTRTEPDTHPMLLARQAQGSPVRQEGESPVYRSRSAPHGMPLNTGLDVRDPGVSKWAKGRDGDLRDIWRRAVGGVPESDAPSGPAVPAASAVPKPVAGARGRILTSFGTDSVVETSLEDVTRQINLIGQHILDQGGARVAIYLPNSVEFLASLFACSFYNMTAILLPFDQKDDAVLVSMLRRSAADTVITAPGCFPFDTVVQSYPALRQLIWVVDEGSAHLDWNEVPEGTGGSVNVSTWQDVVNDAPQAAGRELPVLEGQSQPRDVTIFWEPFRDENGASSGAAASGIEEMVRFTSGNLVSAVAAQLFAVPSAQRVGPSDLFLPADSLTHTHTLVLTLAALYSNASVVFNSVAPRAADLSMATRGIAPTIVVATPSAVLATHDESVRLLGNGAFASFFLKWQTRALTEGGVIPAATSFVSRFFDSVRPTVGKTPGKLRLLYVAERAAAGTPAVSATVLSNLRIFTGARVIYALASAKVAGAAAQTAFYDYRVATGTYAPFGSPLTSTEYLVRSKGQNEVTDAKLQGEIIIRGPSVVGNEAALGVIGGIRDDNTLAYV
;
A
#
# COMPACT_ATOMS: atom_id res chain seq x y z
N MET A 1 -76.11 -9.63 -4.15
CA MET A 1 -75.85 -11.06 -3.84
C MET A 1 -74.39 -11.50 -4.06
N SER A 2 -73.41 -10.59 -4.24
CA SER A 2 -72.00 -10.96 -4.52
C SER A 2 -71.10 -11.03 -3.27
N PHE A 3 -71.45 -10.31 -2.19
CA PHE A 3 -70.61 -10.25 -0.98
C PHE A 3 -70.80 -11.47 -0.06
N ASN A 4 -72.05 -11.93 0.14
CA ASN A 4 -72.33 -13.11 0.96
C ASN A 4 -71.77 -14.40 0.33
N SER A 5 -71.79 -14.52 -1.00
CA SER A 5 -71.17 -15.64 -1.70
C SER A 5 -69.64 -15.63 -1.62
N ALA A 6 -69.02 -14.44 -1.58
CA ALA A 6 -67.58 -14.30 -1.39
C ALA A 6 -67.18 -14.61 0.06
N MET A 7 -67.97 -14.14 1.03
CA MET A 7 -67.76 -14.38 2.45
C MET A 7 -67.94 -15.86 2.81
N TRP A 8 -68.96 -16.52 2.26
CA TRP A 8 -69.19 -17.94 2.47
C TRP A 8 -68.10 -18.82 1.84
N ARG A 9 -67.58 -18.45 0.65
CA ARG A 9 -66.44 -19.14 0.04
C ARG A 9 -65.13 -18.92 0.80
N LEU A 10 -64.95 -17.75 1.41
CA LEU A 10 -63.83 -17.48 2.31
C LEU A 10 -63.94 -18.32 3.58
N ASP A 11 -65.14 -18.40 4.17
CA ASP A 11 -65.41 -19.18 5.37
C ASP A 11 -65.21 -20.69 5.12
N GLU A 12 -65.72 -21.20 4.01
CA GLU A 12 -65.52 -22.59 3.58
C GLU A 12 -64.04 -22.87 3.26
N GLY A 13 -63.34 -21.93 2.63
CA GLY A 13 -61.91 -22.02 2.35
C GLY A 13 -61.05 -22.02 3.62
N VAL A 14 -61.35 -21.16 4.58
CA VAL A 14 -60.66 -21.08 5.88
C VAL A 14 -60.95 -22.34 6.71
N THR A 15 -62.21 -22.76 6.76
CA THR A 15 -62.62 -23.98 7.48
C THR A 15 -61.99 -25.24 6.85
N GLY A 16 -61.89 -25.30 5.52
CA GLY A 16 -61.17 -26.39 4.83
C GLY A 16 -59.67 -26.41 5.12
N LEU A 17 -59.04 -25.24 5.20
CA LEU A 17 -57.59 -25.09 5.46
C LEU A 17 -57.22 -25.47 6.90
N PHE A 18 -58.07 -25.11 7.88
CA PHE A 18 -57.89 -25.53 9.28
C PHE A 18 -58.41 -26.95 9.55
N GLY A 19 -59.42 -27.43 8.80
CA GLY A 19 -59.98 -28.78 8.93
C GLY A 19 -59.03 -29.89 8.44
N GLN A 20 -58.13 -29.56 7.51
CA GLN A 20 -57.08 -30.48 7.02
C GLN A 20 -55.72 -30.28 7.72
N TRP A 21 -55.67 -29.43 8.75
CA TRP A 21 -54.43 -29.15 9.48
C TRP A 21 -54.00 -30.37 10.30
N ASN A 22 -52.82 -30.90 10.00
CA ASN A 22 -52.25 -32.04 10.72
C ASN A 22 -50.80 -31.74 11.17
N ILE A 23 -50.16 -32.71 11.82
CA ILE A 23 -48.80 -32.55 12.34
C ILE A 23 -47.78 -32.20 11.24
N TYR A 24 -47.97 -32.69 10.01
CA TYR A 24 -47.11 -32.35 8.87
C TYR A 24 -47.31 -30.90 8.44
N SER A 25 -48.55 -30.40 8.41
CA SER A 25 -48.85 -28.98 8.14
C SER A 25 -48.21 -28.07 9.19
N THR A 26 -48.28 -28.44 10.48
CA THR A 26 -47.58 -27.70 11.55
C THR A 26 -46.07 -27.65 11.33
N VAL A 27 -45.44 -28.79 11.00
CA VAL A 27 -43.99 -28.86 10.76
C VAL A 27 -43.59 -28.01 9.55
N LEU A 28 -44.33 -28.11 8.44
CA LEU A 28 -44.04 -27.34 7.23
C LEU A 28 -44.21 -25.84 7.45
N VAL A 29 -45.27 -25.41 8.12
CA VAL A 29 -45.49 -23.99 8.43
C VAL A 29 -44.45 -23.48 9.42
N THR A 30 -44.08 -24.26 10.44
CA THR A 30 -43.01 -23.89 11.38
C THR A 30 -41.66 -23.78 10.66
N LEU A 31 -41.35 -24.71 9.75
CA LEU A 31 -40.13 -24.66 8.94
C LEU A 31 -40.14 -23.47 7.98
N LEU A 32 -41.28 -23.17 7.36
CA LEU A 32 -41.45 -21.99 6.50
C LEU A 32 -41.26 -20.69 7.29
N ILE A 33 -41.93 -20.54 8.45
CA ILE A 33 -41.76 -19.39 9.33
C ILE A 33 -40.31 -19.29 9.79
N GLY A 34 -39.67 -20.42 10.14
CA GLY A 34 -38.25 -20.47 10.50
C GLY A 34 -37.35 -19.99 9.37
N ILE A 35 -37.57 -20.46 8.13
CA ILE A 35 -36.81 -20.04 6.94
C ILE A 35 -37.04 -18.56 6.64
N VAL A 36 -38.29 -18.07 6.68
CA VAL A 36 -38.62 -16.66 6.43
C VAL A 36 -38.01 -15.77 7.51
N THR A 37 -38.14 -16.14 8.78
CA THR A 37 -37.55 -15.41 9.91
C THR A 37 -36.02 -15.39 9.80
N PHE A 38 -35.41 -16.53 9.48
CA PHE A 38 -33.98 -16.62 9.23
C PHE A 38 -33.56 -15.73 8.06
N HIS A 39 -34.28 -15.75 6.95
CA HIS A 39 -33.99 -14.89 5.80
C HIS A 39 -34.14 -13.41 6.13
N LEU A 40 -35.19 -13.00 6.86
CA LEU A 40 -35.38 -11.61 7.25
C LEU A 40 -34.29 -11.14 8.23
N TYR A 41 -33.86 -12.01 9.16
CA TYR A 41 -32.82 -11.69 10.13
C TYR A 41 -31.40 -11.69 9.53
N THR A 42 -31.15 -12.52 8.51
CA THR A 42 -29.84 -12.63 7.86
C THR A 42 -29.68 -11.71 6.65
N ARG A 43 -30.72 -10.93 6.29
CA ARG A 43 -30.60 -9.85 5.31
C ARG A 43 -29.58 -8.84 5.83
N THR A 44 -28.46 -8.79 5.13
CA THR A 44 -27.39 -7.82 5.36
C THR A 44 -27.38 -6.88 4.18
N GLU A 45 -27.29 -5.58 4.45
CA GLU A 45 -27.09 -4.59 3.41
C GLU A 45 -25.63 -4.67 2.93
N PRO A 46 -25.37 -4.63 1.61
CA PRO A 46 -24.02 -4.69 1.10
C PRO A 46 -23.24 -3.43 1.51
N ASP A 47 -21.94 -3.59 1.77
CA ASP A 47 -21.05 -2.48 2.16
C ASP A 47 -21.00 -1.36 1.09
N THR A 48 -21.24 -1.71 -0.17
CA THR A 48 -21.32 -0.78 -1.29
C THR A 48 -22.48 -1.12 -2.20
N HIS A 49 -23.07 -0.10 -2.83
CA HIS A 49 -24.18 -0.32 -3.75
C HIS A 49 -23.69 -1.05 -5.01
N PRO A 50 -24.36 -2.12 -5.48
CA PRO A 50 -23.87 -2.96 -6.59
C PRO A 50 -23.68 -2.19 -7.91
N MET A 51 -24.49 -1.14 -8.15
CA MET A 51 -24.30 -0.27 -9.33
C MET A 51 -22.97 0.51 -9.32
N LEU A 52 -22.34 0.72 -8.16
CA LEU A 52 -21.02 1.33 -8.09
C LEU A 52 -19.93 0.38 -8.58
N LEU A 53 -20.09 -0.92 -8.31
CA LEU A 53 -19.19 -1.97 -8.76
C LEU A 53 -19.38 -2.32 -10.24
N ALA A 54 -20.58 -2.14 -10.78
CA ALA A 54 -20.86 -2.38 -12.20
C ALA A 54 -20.15 -1.39 -13.14
N ARG A 55 -19.77 -0.20 -12.65
CA ARG A 55 -18.97 0.79 -13.38
C ARG A 55 -18.05 1.51 -12.40
N GLN A 56 -16.82 0.99 -12.26
CA GLN A 56 -15.87 1.51 -11.27
C GLN A 56 -15.09 2.72 -11.80
N ALA A 57 -14.80 2.75 -13.09
CA ALA A 57 -14.19 3.89 -13.77
C ALA A 57 -15.13 4.46 -14.84
N GLN A 58 -14.88 5.71 -15.23
CA GLN A 58 -15.60 6.39 -16.29
C GLN A 58 -14.70 6.56 -17.52
N GLY A 59 -15.08 5.91 -18.63
CA GLY A 59 -14.46 6.12 -19.92
C GLY A 59 -14.85 7.49 -20.51
N SER A 60 -13.91 8.15 -21.17
CA SER A 60 -14.16 9.34 -21.98
C SER A 60 -15.16 9.03 -23.11
N PRO A 61 -16.04 9.97 -23.49
CA PRO A 61 -16.93 9.79 -24.63
C PRO A 61 -16.20 9.76 -25.98
N VAL A 62 -14.94 10.23 -26.02
CA VAL A 62 -14.11 10.28 -27.23
C VAL A 62 -12.84 9.43 -27.02
N ARG A 63 -12.43 8.70 -28.06
CA ARG A 63 -11.18 7.92 -28.12
C ARG A 63 -10.46 8.17 -29.45
N GLN A 64 -9.15 7.99 -29.46
CA GLN A 64 -8.36 8.03 -30.69
C GLN A 64 -8.38 6.67 -31.41
N GLU A 65 -8.04 6.67 -32.69
CA GLU A 65 -7.92 5.43 -33.45
C GLU A 65 -6.79 4.55 -32.88
N GLY A 66 -7.07 3.27 -32.69
CA GLY A 66 -6.12 2.33 -32.08
C GLY A 66 -5.94 2.46 -30.55
N GLU A 67 -6.67 3.37 -29.89
CA GLU A 67 -6.67 3.55 -28.43
C GLU A 67 -8.05 3.30 -27.81
N SER A 68 -8.05 2.83 -26.56
CA SER A 68 -9.28 2.77 -25.77
C SER A 68 -9.70 4.17 -25.34
N PRO A 69 -10.95 4.37 -24.87
CA PRO A 69 -11.29 5.55 -24.11
C PRO A 69 -10.33 5.75 -22.93
N VAL A 70 -10.13 7.01 -22.53
CA VAL A 70 -9.39 7.34 -21.30
C VAL A 70 -10.31 7.09 -20.11
N TYR A 71 -9.88 6.24 -19.18
CA TYR A 71 -10.64 5.91 -17.98
C TYR A 71 -10.14 6.71 -16.78
N ARG A 72 -11.09 7.29 -16.04
CA ARG A 72 -10.84 8.04 -14.80
C ARG A 72 -11.63 7.46 -13.62
N SER A 73 -11.09 7.70 -12.42
CA SER A 73 -11.79 7.37 -11.18
C SER A 73 -13.06 8.21 -11.02
N ARG A 74 -14.07 7.68 -10.34
CA ARG A 74 -15.31 8.44 -10.06
C ARG A 74 -15.10 9.62 -9.12
N SER A 75 -14.03 9.57 -8.33
CA SER A 75 -13.64 10.63 -7.40
C SER A 75 -12.93 11.79 -8.11
N ALA A 76 -12.44 11.58 -9.35
CA ALA A 76 -11.86 12.61 -10.20
C ALA A 76 -12.38 12.44 -11.64
N PRO A 77 -13.67 12.75 -11.91
CA PRO A 77 -14.29 12.51 -13.21
C PRO A 77 -13.73 13.41 -14.31
N HIS A 78 -14.06 13.09 -15.55
CA HIS A 78 -13.75 13.94 -16.70
C HIS A 78 -14.35 15.34 -16.51
N GLY A 79 -13.56 16.38 -16.81
CA GLY A 79 -13.93 17.79 -16.59
C GLY A 79 -13.40 18.38 -15.27
N MET A 80 -12.95 17.55 -14.32
CA MET A 80 -12.18 18.00 -13.16
C MET A 80 -10.68 17.72 -13.35
N PRO A 81 -9.79 18.55 -12.77
CA PRO A 81 -8.36 18.27 -12.77
C PRO A 81 -8.06 17.00 -11.95
N LEU A 82 -7.03 16.26 -12.37
CA LEU A 82 -6.49 15.16 -11.56
C LEU A 82 -5.88 15.69 -10.28
N ASN A 83 -5.79 14.86 -9.25
CA ASN A 83 -5.24 15.26 -7.96
C ASN A 83 -3.72 15.43 -8.05
N THR A 84 -3.24 16.66 -7.87
CA THR A 84 -1.82 17.04 -8.00
C THR A 84 -1.06 17.05 -6.69
N GLY A 85 -1.73 17.08 -5.54
CA GLY A 85 -1.04 17.11 -4.25
C GLY A 85 -1.94 17.07 -3.01
N LEU A 86 -1.35 17.41 -1.87
CA LEU A 86 -1.91 17.20 -0.53
C LEU A 86 -2.85 18.31 -0.04
N ASP A 87 -3.04 19.38 -0.83
CA ASP A 87 -3.79 20.59 -0.45
C ASP A 87 -3.30 21.16 0.90
N VAL A 88 -1.98 21.29 1.05
CA VAL A 88 -1.33 21.77 2.27
C VAL A 88 -1.71 23.24 2.50
N ARG A 89 -2.20 23.55 3.69
CA ARG A 89 -2.60 24.91 4.07
C ARG A 89 -1.63 25.43 5.12
N ASP A 90 -1.06 26.60 4.84
CA ASP A 90 -0.13 27.21 5.77
C ASP A 90 -0.88 27.78 7.00
N PRO A 91 -0.23 27.87 8.17
CA PRO A 91 -0.85 28.34 9.40
C PRO A 91 -1.46 29.74 9.22
N GLY A 92 -2.69 29.94 9.70
CA GLY A 92 -3.40 31.22 9.62
C GLY A 92 -4.19 31.45 8.32
N VAL A 93 -4.04 30.58 7.32
CA VAL A 93 -4.88 30.61 6.11
C VAL A 93 -6.25 29.99 6.41
N SER A 94 -7.32 30.56 5.84
CA SER A 94 -8.69 30.07 6.06
C SER A 94 -8.85 28.61 5.59
N LYS A 95 -9.71 27.85 6.26
CA LYS A 95 -10.01 26.44 5.90
C LYS A 95 -10.73 26.24 4.56
N TRP A 96 -11.05 27.31 3.84
CA TRP A 96 -11.70 27.25 2.53
C TRP A 96 -10.80 27.75 1.40
N ALA A 97 -9.61 28.25 1.74
CA ALA A 97 -8.63 28.62 0.73
C ALA A 97 -8.05 27.35 0.10
N LYS A 98 -7.73 27.45 -1.19
CA LYS A 98 -6.98 26.41 -1.89
C LYS A 98 -5.57 26.33 -1.29
N GLY A 99 -5.20 25.14 -0.84
CA GLY A 99 -3.85 24.83 -0.40
C GLY A 99 -2.88 24.64 -1.56
N ARG A 100 -1.59 24.58 -1.22
CA ARG A 100 -0.53 24.22 -2.17
C ARG A 100 -0.44 22.70 -2.32
N ASP A 101 0.10 22.24 -3.44
CA ASP A 101 0.27 20.79 -3.67
C ASP A 101 1.15 20.14 -2.58
N GLY A 102 2.11 20.90 -2.03
CA GLY A 102 3.01 20.44 -0.98
C GLY A 102 4.20 19.65 -1.50
N ASP A 103 5.07 19.25 -0.57
CA ASP A 103 6.26 18.43 -0.84
C ASP A 103 6.47 17.34 0.23
N LEU A 104 7.57 16.58 0.14
CA LEU A 104 7.91 15.57 1.14
C LEU A 104 8.15 16.17 2.53
N ARG A 105 8.66 17.41 2.62
CA ARG A 105 8.89 18.10 3.90
C ARG A 105 7.57 18.35 4.61
N ASP A 106 6.53 18.70 3.86
CA ASP A 106 5.18 18.90 4.41
C ASP A 106 4.59 17.62 5.00
N ILE A 107 4.90 16.45 4.44
CA ILE A 107 4.48 15.16 5.01
C ILE A 107 5.12 14.97 6.39
N TRP A 108 6.40 15.31 6.55
CA TRP A 108 7.05 15.24 7.84
C TRP A 108 6.54 16.30 8.81
N ARG A 109 6.37 17.55 8.37
CA ARG A 109 5.76 18.63 9.17
C ARG A 109 4.37 18.25 9.65
N ARG A 110 3.61 17.57 8.80
CA ARG A 110 2.28 17.06 9.12
C ARG A 110 2.31 16.00 10.22
N ALA A 111 3.24 15.04 10.12
CA ALA A 111 3.41 13.99 11.12
C ALA A 111 3.84 14.57 12.49
N VAL A 112 4.76 15.55 12.49
CA VAL A 112 5.21 16.24 13.71
C VAL A 112 4.13 17.16 14.28
N GLY A 113 3.38 17.86 13.43
CA GLY A 113 2.33 18.79 13.82
C GLY A 113 1.09 18.11 14.41
N GLY A 114 0.79 16.88 13.98
CA GLY A 114 -0.42 16.15 14.38
C GLY A 114 -1.63 16.45 13.50
N VAL A 115 -2.76 15.84 13.86
CA VAL A 115 -4.06 16.07 13.20
C VAL A 115 -4.48 17.55 13.38
N PRO A 116 -4.86 18.26 12.30
CA PRO A 116 -5.20 19.67 12.38
C PRO A 116 -6.61 19.81 12.96
N GLU A 117 -6.92 20.99 13.47
CA GLU A 117 -8.27 21.26 13.97
C GLU A 117 -9.33 21.17 12.86
N SER A 118 -8.97 21.42 11.60
CA SER A 118 -9.89 21.33 10.45
C SER A 118 -10.41 19.92 10.17
N ASP A 119 -9.60 18.90 10.45
CA ASP A 119 -9.92 17.51 10.12
C ASP A 119 -10.41 16.75 11.35
N ALA A 120 -10.27 17.35 12.53
CA ALA A 120 -10.87 16.85 13.76
C ALA A 120 -12.40 17.10 13.72
N PRO A 121 -13.24 16.09 13.99
CA PRO A 121 -14.68 16.28 14.02
C PRO A 121 -15.08 17.16 15.19
N SER A 122 -15.70 18.31 14.89
CA SER A 122 -16.32 19.19 15.87
C SER A 122 -17.64 18.60 16.38
N GLY A 123 -17.60 17.76 17.41
CA GLY A 123 -18.81 17.23 18.05
C GLY A 123 -18.54 16.15 19.11
N PRO A 124 -19.49 15.89 20.03
CA PRO A 124 -19.33 14.85 21.04
C PRO A 124 -19.15 13.47 20.38
N ALA A 125 -18.25 12.65 20.95
CA ALA A 125 -17.92 11.33 20.46
C ALA A 125 -19.13 10.38 20.56
N VAL A 126 -19.95 10.32 19.51
CA VAL A 126 -20.98 9.29 19.40
C VAL A 126 -20.29 7.96 19.03
N PRO A 127 -20.41 6.90 19.84
CA PRO A 127 -19.86 5.60 19.52
C PRO A 127 -20.66 4.98 18.37
N ALA A 128 -20.12 4.99 17.16
CA ALA A 128 -20.65 4.20 16.06
C ALA A 128 -20.15 2.75 16.20
N ALA A 129 -21.06 1.78 16.03
CA ALA A 129 -20.79 0.34 16.19
C ALA A 129 -19.85 -0.28 15.13
N SER A 130 -19.28 0.53 14.23
CA SER A 130 -18.25 0.11 13.27
C SER A 130 -16.95 0.85 13.60
N ALA A 131 -16.04 0.13 14.26
CA ALA A 131 -15.04 0.63 15.17
C ALA A 131 -13.77 1.20 14.48
N VAL A 132 -13.81 2.49 14.12
CA VAL A 132 -12.59 3.32 14.00
C VAL A 132 -12.76 4.52 14.93
N PRO A 133 -11.88 4.71 15.94
CA PRO A 133 -11.90 5.89 16.80
C PRO A 133 -11.80 7.16 15.96
N LYS A 134 -12.66 8.15 16.21
CA LYS A 134 -12.57 9.45 15.54
C LYS A 134 -11.26 10.16 15.96
N PRO A 135 -10.52 10.76 15.01
CA PRO A 135 -9.25 11.41 15.33
C PRO A 135 -9.47 12.64 16.23
N VAL A 136 -8.61 12.80 17.23
CA VAL A 136 -8.60 13.96 18.12
C VAL A 136 -7.62 14.99 17.56
N ALA A 137 -7.94 16.29 17.63
CA ALA A 137 -7.03 17.36 17.22
C ALA A 137 -5.69 17.24 17.99
N GLY A 138 -4.58 17.37 17.27
CA GLY A 138 -3.24 17.23 17.84
C GLY A 138 -2.78 15.78 18.10
N ALA A 139 -3.58 14.76 17.76
CA ALA A 139 -3.13 13.37 17.83
C ALA A 139 -1.94 13.15 16.89
N ARG A 140 -0.89 12.50 17.40
CA ARG A 140 0.35 12.17 16.67
C ARG A 140 0.56 10.66 16.67
N GLY A 141 1.04 10.15 15.55
CA GLY A 141 1.50 8.77 15.43
C GLY A 141 2.85 8.57 16.11
N ARG A 142 3.22 7.31 16.33
CA ARG A 142 4.54 6.91 16.85
C ARG A 142 5.32 6.18 15.77
N ILE A 143 6.65 6.28 15.83
CA ILE A 143 7.54 5.47 15.01
C ILE A 143 8.10 4.37 15.91
N LEU A 144 7.93 3.13 15.48
CA LEU A 144 8.33 1.95 16.22
C LEU A 144 9.31 1.15 15.38
N THR A 145 10.28 0.51 16.01
CA THR A 145 11.18 -0.46 15.38
C THR A 145 11.03 -1.78 16.11
N SER A 146 10.65 -2.85 15.41
CA SER A 146 10.68 -4.19 15.99
C SER A 146 11.98 -4.90 15.68
N PHE A 147 12.60 -5.42 16.73
CA PHE A 147 13.70 -6.35 16.67
C PHE A 147 13.19 -7.73 17.11
N GLY A 148 13.16 -8.69 16.20
CA GLY A 148 12.80 -10.08 16.50
C GLY A 148 11.39 -10.25 17.11
N THR A 149 11.29 -11.03 18.19
CA THR A 149 10.00 -11.47 18.76
C THR A 149 9.40 -10.53 19.79
N ASP A 150 10.22 -9.78 20.53
CA ASP A 150 9.80 -9.18 21.80
C ASP A 150 10.29 -7.75 22.06
N SER A 151 11.32 -7.26 21.38
CA SER A 151 11.80 -5.89 21.55
C SER A 151 11.20 -4.97 20.50
N VAL A 152 10.22 -4.17 20.92
CA VAL A 152 9.72 -3.03 20.13
C VAL A 152 10.24 -1.76 20.78
N VAL A 153 11.07 -1.02 20.05
CA VAL A 153 11.65 0.25 20.49
C VAL A 153 10.84 1.39 19.88
N GLU A 154 10.37 2.30 20.73
CA GLU A 154 9.68 3.52 20.29
C GLU A 154 10.70 4.63 20.08
N THR A 155 10.72 5.18 18.86
CA THR A 155 11.49 6.38 18.53
C THR A 155 10.54 7.56 18.44
N SER A 156 10.80 8.60 19.23
CA SER A 156 9.95 9.79 19.21
C SER A 156 10.13 10.56 17.89
N LEU A 157 9.07 11.25 17.44
CA LEU A 157 9.14 12.08 16.23
C LEU A 157 10.16 13.23 16.36
N GLU A 158 10.41 13.70 17.59
CA GLU A 158 11.43 14.71 17.87
C GLU A 158 12.85 14.15 17.68
N ASP A 159 13.08 12.91 18.12
CA ASP A 159 14.37 12.24 17.92
C ASP A 159 14.64 11.95 16.44
N VAL A 160 13.62 11.52 15.69
CA VAL A 160 13.77 11.34 14.23
C VAL A 160 14.01 12.69 13.54
N THR A 161 13.36 13.77 13.98
CA THR A 161 13.62 15.13 13.46
C THR A 161 15.05 15.57 13.74
N ARG A 162 15.57 15.24 14.94
CA ARG A 162 16.98 15.44 15.28
C ARG A 162 17.91 14.68 14.36
N GLN A 163 17.65 13.40 14.10
CA GLN A 163 18.45 12.61 13.17
C GLN A 163 18.43 13.19 11.75
N ILE A 164 17.25 13.59 11.24
CA ILE A 164 17.09 14.24 9.92
C ILE A 164 17.98 15.49 9.81
N ASN A 165 17.99 16.32 10.85
CA ASN A 165 18.74 17.57 10.83
C ASN A 165 20.26 17.36 10.95
N LEU A 166 20.70 16.54 11.90
CA LEU A 166 22.12 16.32 12.14
C LEU A 166 22.79 15.60 10.96
N ILE A 167 22.16 14.55 10.44
CA ILE A 167 22.68 13.82 9.27
C ILE A 167 22.63 14.70 8.03
N GLY A 168 21.55 15.47 7.84
CA GLY A 168 21.43 16.38 6.71
C GLY A 168 22.52 17.47 6.69
N GLN A 169 22.84 18.04 7.86
CA GLN A 169 23.94 19.00 8.01
C GLN A 169 25.30 18.34 7.78
N HIS A 170 25.54 17.18 8.38
CA HIS A 170 26.80 16.44 8.21
C HIS A 170 27.09 16.11 6.75
N ILE A 171 26.10 15.62 6.00
CA ILE A 171 26.27 15.32 4.57
C ILE A 171 26.58 16.60 3.78
N LEU A 172 25.88 17.70 4.09
CA LEU A 172 26.09 18.98 3.41
C LEU A 172 27.48 19.55 3.67
N ASP A 173 27.96 19.49 4.91
CA ASP A 173 29.28 19.99 5.35
C ASP A 173 30.41 19.19 4.69
N GLN A 174 30.20 17.90 4.44
CA GLN A 174 31.12 17.03 3.69
C GLN A 174 30.98 17.17 2.16
N GLY A 175 30.09 18.04 1.69
CA GLY A 175 29.91 18.33 0.26
C GLY A 175 29.17 17.24 -0.51
N GLY A 176 28.32 16.46 0.15
CA GLY A 176 27.43 15.47 -0.45
C GLY A 176 26.20 16.12 -1.09
N ALA A 177 25.83 15.68 -2.29
CA ALA A 177 24.67 16.17 -3.04
C ALA A 177 23.76 15.06 -3.56
N ARG A 178 24.27 13.84 -3.73
CA ARG A 178 23.57 12.68 -4.30
C ARG A 178 23.73 11.49 -3.38
N VAL A 179 22.76 11.32 -2.50
CA VAL A 179 22.81 10.37 -1.40
C VAL A 179 22.12 9.08 -1.81
N ALA A 180 22.91 8.01 -1.91
CA ALA A 180 22.42 6.65 -2.09
C ALA A 180 22.07 6.02 -0.73
N ILE A 181 20.81 5.60 -0.61
CA ILE A 181 20.28 4.94 0.58
C ILE A 181 20.20 3.44 0.26
N TYR A 182 21.08 2.66 0.87
CA TYR A 182 21.15 1.21 0.75
C TYR A 182 20.92 0.57 2.14
N LEU A 183 19.69 0.69 2.62
CA LEU A 183 19.26 0.22 3.93
C LEU A 183 18.01 -0.65 3.79
N PRO A 184 17.80 -1.60 4.73
CA PRO A 184 16.50 -2.26 4.87
C PRO A 184 15.45 -1.26 5.37
N ASN A 185 14.21 -1.71 5.54
CA ASN A 185 13.16 -0.90 6.15
C ASN A 185 13.55 -0.52 7.59
N SER A 186 13.93 0.74 7.80
CA SER A 186 14.39 1.26 9.08
C SER A 186 14.02 2.74 9.28
N VAL A 187 14.22 3.25 10.49
CA VAL A 187 14.00 4.67 10.82
C VAL A 187 15.03 5.54 10.12
N GLU A 188 16.27 5.07 10.00
CA GLU A 188 17.39 5.74 9.34
C GLU A 188 17.16 5.85 7.83
N PHE A 189 16.53 4.85 7.19
CA PHE A 189 16.09 4.94 5.80
C PHE A 189 15.13 6.13 5.61
N LEU A 190 14.12 6.22 6.49
CA LEU A 190 13.13 7.30 6.44
C LEU A 190 13.76 8.66 6.74
N ALA A 191 14.61 8.73 7.76
CA ALA A 191 15.32 9.94 8.16
C ALA A 191 16.24 10.43 7.03
N SER A 192 16.95 9.53 6.35
CA SER A 192 17.80 9.84 5.20
C SER A 192 17.00 10.43 4.03
N LEU A 193 15.81 9.87 3.74
CA LEU A 193 14.93 10.37 2.70
C LEU A 193 14.47 11.81 3.00
N PHE A 194 14.05 12.09 4.23
CA PHE A 194 13.64 13.43 4.61
C PHE A 194 14.81 14.40 4.71
N ALA A 195 15.99 13.96 5.19
CA ALA A 195 17.21 14.77 5.21
C ALA A 195 17.55 15.25 3.80
N CYS A 196 17.47 14.37 2.79
CA CYS A 196 17.65 14.77 1.41
C CYS A 196 16.66 15.85 0.96
N SER A 197 15.40 15.74 1.37
CA SER A 197 14.37 16.73 1.02
C SER A 197 14.57 18.08 1.71
N PHE A 198 14.92 18.09 3.00
CA PHE A 198 15.15 19.32 3.77
C PHE A 198 16.42 20.07 3.35
N TYR A 199 17.50 19.35 3.04
CA TYR A 199 18.81 19.92 2.69
C TYR A 199 19.08 19.96 1.19
N ASN A 200 18.04 19.82 0.36
CA ASN A 200 18.11 19.98 -1.10
C ASN A 200 19.10 19.02 -1.81
N MET A 201 19.18 17.78 -1.33
CA MET A 201 19.99 16.70 -1.90
C MET A 201 19.12 15.74 -2.70
N THR A 202 19.71 15.05 -3.67
CA THR A 202 19.02 14.01 -4.45
C THR A 202 19.06 12.70 -3.68
N ALA A 203 17.90 12.16 -3.30
CA ALA A 203 17.81 10.83 -2.69
C ALA A 203 17.82 9.76 -3.78
N ILE A 204 18.66 8.73 -3.64
CA ILE A 204 18.73 7.58 -4.55
C ILE A 204 18.41 6.33 -3.73
N LEU A 205 17.25 5.71 -3.99
CA LEU A 205 16.82 4.52 -3.28
C LEU A 205 17.35 3.28 -4.01
N LEU A 206 18.31 2.59 -3.39
CA LEU A 206 18.90 1.37 -3.93
C LEU A 206 18.18 0.15 -3.33
N PRO A 207 17.70 -0.80 -4.16
CA PRO A 207 17.06 -2.00 -3.63
C PRO A 207 18.06 -2.79 -2.79
N PHE A 208 17.69 -3.06 -1.53
CA PHE A 208 18.55 -3.70 -0.55
C PHE A 208 18.79 -5.18 -0.88
N ASP A 209 19.95 -5.71 -0.47
CA ASP A 209 20.34 -7.13 -0.67
C ASP A 209 20.63 -7.54 -2.11
N GLN A 210 21.35 -6.69 -2.85
CA GLN A 210 21.80 -7.08 -4.20
C GLN A 210 22.80 -8.24 -4.11
N LYS A 211 22.49 -9.36 -4.79
CA LYS A 211 23.36 -10.54 -4.84
C LYS A 211 24.62 -10.34 -5.69
N ASP A 212 24.58 -9.39 -6.61
CA ASP A 212 25.66 -9.11 -7.56
C ASP A 212 26.24 -7.72 -7.29
N ASP A 213 27.47 -7.67 -6.78
CA ASP A 213 28.21 -6.45 -6.51
C ASP A 213 28.36 -5.57 -7.76
N ALA A 214 28.48 -6.17 -8.95
CA ALA A 214 28.63 -5.43 -10.20
C ALA A 214 27.36 -4.64 -10.54
N VAL A 215 26.18 -5.20 -10.22
CA VAL A 215 24.89 -4.52 -10.36
C VAL A 215 24.85 -3.30 -9.44
N LEU A 216 25.20 -3.46 -8.17
CA LEU A 216 25.23 -2.36 -7.21
C LEU A 216 26.19 -1.23 -7.65
N VAL A 217 27.41 -1.60 -8.07
CA VAL A 217 28.39 -0.65 -8.63
C VAL A 217 27.83 0.05 -9.87
N SER A 218 27.12 -0.66 -10.74
CA SER A 218 26.49 -0.08 -11.92
C SER A 218 25.40 0.93 -11.56
N MET A 219 24.59 0.65 -10.53
CA MET A 219 23.57 1.56 -10.02
C MET A 219 24.21 2.83 -9.45
N LEU A 220 25.27 2.69 -8.65
CA LEU A 220 26.02 3.82 -8.09
C LEU A 220 26.63 4.70 -9.19
N ARG A 221 27.25 4.10 -10.21
CA ARG A 221 27.81 4.83 -11.36
C ARG A 221 26.72 5.58 -12.15
N ARG A 222 25.61 4.93 -12.46
CA ARG A 222 24.50 5.52 -13.25
C ARG A 222 23.77 6.62 -12.48
N SER A 223 23.62 6.43 -11.17
CA SER A 223 23.03 7.43 -10.27
C SER A 223 24.02 8.50 -9.83
N ALA A 224 25.30 8.36 -10.17
CA ALA A 224 26.40 9.26 -9.79
C ALA A 224 26.32 9.66 -8.30
N ALA A 225 26.12 8.67 -7.43
CA ALA A 225 26.03 8.88 -5.99
C ALA A 225 27.38 9.33 -5.42
N ASP A 226 27.42 10.37 -4.60
CA ASP A 226 28.65 10.81 -3.93
C ASP A 226 28.72 10.35 -2.47
N THR A 227 27.56 10.08 -1.89
CA THR A 227 27.39 9.70 -0.48
C THR A 227 26.58 8.42 -0.43
N VAL A 228 27.02 7.42 0.33
CA VAL A 228 26.27 6.18 0.55
C VAL A 228 25.94 6.03 2.04
N ILE A 229 24.69 5.72 2.35
CA ILE A 229 24.23 5.36 3.69
C ILE A 229 23.84 3.89 3.66
N THR A 230 24.47 3.07 4.49
CA THR A 230 24.31 1.61 4.45
C THR A 230 24.53 0.94 5.79
N ALA A 231 23.96 -0.26 5.95
CA ALA A 231 24.24 -1.13 7.08
C ALA A 231 25.59 -1.85 6.88
N PRO A 232 26.38 -2.05 7.95
CA PRO A 232 27.58 -2.88 7.93
C PRO A 232 27.30 -4.31 7.46
N GLY A 233 28.27 -4.93 6.78
CA GLY A 233 28.21 -6.34 6.36
C GLY A 233 27.38 -6.62 5.09
N CYS A 234 26.49 -5.72 4.67
CA CYS A 234 25.70 -5.88 3.44
C CYS A 234 26.30 -5.13 2.23
N PHE A 235 27.21 -4.19 2.45
CA PHE A 235 27.78 -3.34 1.41
C PHE A 235 29.21 -3.77 1.06
N PRO A 236 29.51 -4.12 -0.20
CA PRO A 236 30.83 -4.55 -0.64
C PRO A 236 31.76 -3.34 -0.80
N PHE A 237 32.23 -2.79 0.32
CA PHE A 237 33.02 -1.55 0.37
C PHE A 237 34.27 -1.61 -0.53
N ASP A 238 35.08 -2.66 -0.41
CA ASP A 238 36.33 -2.77 -1.15
C ASP A 238 36.12 -2.79 -2.67
N THR A 239 35.13 -3.57 -3.12
CA THR A 239 34.75 -3.67 -4.54
C THR A 239 34.27 -2.32 -5.07
N VAL A 240 33.47 -1.60 -4.29
CA VAL A 240 32.90 -0.31 -4.70
C VAL A 240 33.97 0.77 -4.75
N VAL A 241 34.84 0.90 -3.75
CA VAL A 241 35.89 1.94 -3.74
C VAL A 241 36.88 1.75 -4.88
N GLN A 242 37.27 0.51 -5.18
CA GLN A 242 38.14 0.22 -6.33
C GLN A 242 37.45 0.52 -7.67
N SER A 243 36.15 0.23 -7.76
CA SER A 243 35.40 0.35 -9.02
C SER A 243 34.79 1.74 -9.22
N TYR A 244 34.62 2.55 -8.18
CA TYR A 244 33.89 3.80 -8.24
C TYR A 244 34.57 4.88 -7.38
N PRO A 245 35.63 5.53 -7.91
CA PRO A 245 36.42 6.51 -7.19
C PRO A 245 35.72 7.86 -6.97
N ALA A 246 34.49 8.02 -7.47
CA ALA A 246 33.70 9.24 -7.25
C ALA A 246 32.92 9.23 -5.93
N LEU A 247 32.91 8.11 -5.20
CA LEU A 247 32.37 8.03 -3.85
C LEU A 247 33.23 8.91 -2.92
N ARG A 248 32.59 9.83 -2.20
CA ARG A 248 33.26 10.77 -1.29
C ARG A 248 33.00 10.43 0.16
N GLN A 249 31.79 9.99 0.48
CA GLN A 249 31.36 9.77 1.85
C GLN A 249 30.60 8.45 1.99
N LEU A 250 30.84 7.77 3.10
CA LEU A 250 30.14 6.58 3.52
C LEU A 250 29.68 6.74 4.96
N ILE A 251 28.40 6.48 5.21
CA ILE A 251 27.79 6.54 6.54
C ILE A 251 27.29 5.13 6.90
N TRP A 252 27.88 4.55 7.94
CA TRP A 252 27.49 3.24 8.46
C TRP A 252 26.35 3.38 9.46
N VAL A 253 25.24 2.68 9.22
CA VAL A 253 24.15 2.55 10.20
C VAL A 253 24.39 1.28 11.01
N VAL A 254 24.95 1.45 12.21
CA VAL A 254 25.36 0.33 13.06
C VAL A 254 24.23 -0.05 14.03
N ASP A 255 23.98 -1.34 14.22
CA ASP A 255 23.05 -1.81 15.25
C ASP A 255 23.62 -1.59 16.66
N GLU A 256 22.78 -1.38 17.66
CA GLU A 256 23.19 -1.15 19.07
C GLU A 256 24.14 -2.24 19.59
N GLY A 257 23.96 -3.49 19.17
CA GLY A 257 24.80 -4.63 19.56
C GLY A 257 26.23 -4.55 19.04
N SER A 258 26.47 -3.84 17.94
CA SER A 258 27.78 -3.71 17.27
C SER A 258 28.38 -2.32 17.41
N ALA A 259 27.72 -1.42 18.15
CA ALA A 259 28.17 -0.04 18.37
C ALA A 259 29.49 0.06 19.16
N HIS A 260 29.92 -1.02 19.81
CA HIS A 260 31.17 -1.09 20.56
C HIS A 260 32.41 -1.35 19.70
N LEU A 261 32.24 -1.66 18.41
CA LEU A 261 33.32 -1.83 17.45
C LEU A 261 33.62 -0.50 16.77
N ASP A 262 34.89 -0.18 16.55
CA ASP A 262 35.28 1.03 15.82
C ASP A 262 35.12 0.79 14.32
N TRP A 263 34.03 1.32 13.75
CA TRP A 263 33.72 1.21 12.32
C TRP A 263 34.26 2.39 11.51
N ASN A 264 34.99 3.32 12.14
CA ASN A 264 35.56 4.49 11.50
C ASN A 264 36.95 4.20 10.91
N GLU A 265 37.59 3.08 11.27
CA GLU A 265 38.87 2.68 10.69
C GLU A 265 38.70 2.17 9.26
N VAL A 266 39.26 2.93 8.30
CA VAL A 266 39.36 2.50 6.90
C VAL A 266 40.36 1.35 6.81
N PRO A 267 40.04 0.21 6.17
CA PRO A 267 40.96 -0.93 6.05
C PRO A 267 42.32 -0.53 5.47
N GLU A 268 43.41 -1.08 6.01
CA GLU A 268 44.77 -0.80 5.55
C GLU A 268 44.94 -1.17 4.06
N GLY A 269 45.12 -0.17 3.19
CA GLY A 269 45.33 -0.34 1.74
C GLY A 269 44.29 0.34 0.84
N THR A 270 43.14 0.73 1.39
CA THR A 270 42.10 1.53 0.70
C THR A 270 42.35 3.00 1.01
N GLY A 271 43.06 3.71 0.12
CA GLY A 271 43.51 5.09 0.36
C GLY A 271 42.40 6.02 0.88
N GLY A 272 42.73 6.88 1.85
CA GLY A 272 41.85 7.78 2.61
C GLY A 272 41.16 8.90 1.81
N SER A 273 40.55 8.55 0.68
CA SER A 273 39.79 9.44 -0.20
C SER A 273 38.29 9.45 0.12
N VAL A 274 37.79 8.41 0.80
CA VAL A 274 36.39 8.31 1.23
C VAL A 274 36.31 8.62 2.72
N ASN A 275 35.50 9.61 3.09
CA ASN A 275 35.19 9.90 4.49
C ASN A 275 34.20 8.86 5.03
N VAL A 276 34.61 8.10 6.04
CA VAL A 276 33.79 7.08 6.70
C VAL A 276 33.35 7.61 8.05
N SER A 277 32.05 7.54 8.33
CA SER A 277 31.47 7.93 9.62
C SER A 277 30.37 6.96 10.02
N THR A 278 30.08 6.82 11.31
CA THR A 278 28.89 6.09 11.76
C THR A 278 27.71 7.04 11.99
N TRP A 279 26.50 6.55 11.74
CA TRP A 279 25.26 7.28 11.98
C TRP A 279 25.14 7.69 13.45
N GLN A 280 25.48 6.77 14.35
CA GLN A 280 25.38 6.97 15.79
C GLN A 280 26.34 8.06 16.28
N ASP A 281 27.60 8.07 15.81
CA ASP A 281 28.57 9.09 16.21
C ASP A 281 28.09 10.48 15.80
N VAL A 282 27.63 10.65 14.56
CA VAL A 282 27.11 11.93 14.04
C VAL A 282 25.92 12.44 14.88
N VAL A 283 25.05 11.53 15.32
CA VAL A 283 23.88 11.90 16.15
C VAL A 283 24.27 12.17 17.60
N ASN A 284 25.21 11.40 18.17
CA ASN A 284 25.60 11.44 19.58
C ASN A 284 26.59 12.57 19.91
N ASP A 285 27.45 12.96 18.95
CA ASP A 285 28.42 14.04 19.11
C ASP A 285 27.75 15.41 19.27
N ALA A 286 26.54 15.56 18.72
CA ALA A 286 25.76 16.78 18.86
C ALA A 286 25.05 16.85 20.24
N PRO A 287 24.92 18.04 20.86
CA PRO A 287 24.17 18.22 22.09
C PRO A 287 22.73 17.70 21.98
N GLN A 288 22.17 17.13 23.06
CA GLN A 288 20.85 16.50 23.02
C GLN A 288 19.70 17.43 22.61
N ALA A 289 19.85 18.75 22.82
CA ALA A 289 18.88 19.77 22.42
C ALA A 289 19.03 20.22 20.95
N ALA A 290 20.16 19.91 20.30
CA ALA A 290 20.42 20.32 18.92
C ALA A 290 19.52 19.56 17.93
N GLY A 291 19.13 20.25 16.86
CA GLY A 291 18.43 19.65 15.72
C GLY A 291 16.99 19.21 15.97
N ARG A 292 16.38 19.50 17.13
CA ARG A 292 14.98 19.12 17.40
C ARG A 292 13.95 19.97 16.66
N GLU A 293 14.34 21.16 16.22
CA GLU A 293 13.46 22.09 15.51
C GLU A 293 13.44 21.80 14.01
N LEU A 294 12.26 21.94 13.39
CA LEU A 294 12.12 21.78 11.95
C LEU A 294 12.71 22.99 11.22
N PRO A 295 13.41 22.79 10.08
CA PRO A 295 13.88 23.91 9.26
C PRO A 295 12.72 24.85 8.88
N VAL A 296 12.97 26.17 8.85
CA VAL A 296 11.93 27.18 8.57
C VAL A 296 11.43 27.05 7.13
N LEU A 297 10.13 27.26 6.90
CA LEU A 297 9.47 27.16 5.57
C LEU A 297 9.92 28.25 4.59
N GLU A 298 10.21 29.46 5.09
CA GLU A 298 10.57 30.60 4.25
C GLU A 298 11.96 30.45 3.62
N GLY A 299 12.07 30.78 2.32
CA GLY A 299 13.34 30.74 1.59
C GLY A 299 13.79 29.34 1.13
N GLN A 300 12.99 28.30 1.34
CA GLN A 300 13.34 26.95 0.90
C GLN A 300 13.28 26.80 -0.62
N SER A 301 14.33 26.23 -1.22
CA SER A 301 14.34 25.87 -2.64
C SER A 301 13.36 24.73 -2.93
N GLN A 302 12.99 24.57 -4.21
CA GLN A 302 12.28 23.38 -4.64
C GLN A 302 13.12 22.13 -4.31
N PRO A 303 12.50 21.10 -3.70
CA PRO A 303 13.20 19.87 -3.36
C PRO A 303 13.68 19.16 -4.63
N ARG A 304 14.83 18.49 -4.52
CA ARG A 304 15.38 17.65 -5.60
C ARG A 304 14.54 16.40 -5.82
N ASP A 305 14.82 15.76 -6.95
CA ASP A 305 14.18 14.52 -7.35
C ASP A 305 14.61 13.34 -6.46
N VAL A 306 13.73 12.35 -6.34
CA VAL A 306 14.00 11.05 -5.76
C VAL A 306 14.22 10.06 -6.90
N THR A 307 15.41 9.46 -6.94
CA THR A 307 15.76 8.43 -7.90
C THR A 307 15.47 7.06 -7.31
N ILE A 308 14.90 6.17 -8.12
CA ILE A 308 14.75 4.75 -7.78
C ILE A 308 15.32 3.87 -8.90
N PHE A 309 15.55 2.61 -8.57
CA PHE A 309 15.85 1.56 -9.55
C PHE A 309 14.72 0.54 -9.59
N TRP A 310 14.21 0.28 -10.79
CA TRP A 310 13.24 -0.77 -11.04
C TRP A 310 13.95 -2.03 -11.52
N GLU A 311 13.90 -3.06 -10.71
CA GLU A 311 14.47 -4.37 -11.03
C GLU A 311 13.60 -5.09 -12.07
N PRO A 312 14.18 -5.47 -13.22
CA PRO A 312 13.49 -6.29 -14.20
C PRO A 312 13.38 -7.73 -13.69
N PHE A 313 12.42 -8.48 -14.22
CA PHE A 313 12.39 -9.92 -14.00
C PHE A 313 13.69 -10.58 -14.48
N ARG A 314 14.31 -11.36 -13.60
CA ARG A 314 15.42 -12.27 -13.92
C ARG A 314 15.01 -13.67 -13.48
N ASP A 315 14.99 -14.61 -14.43
CA ASP A 315 14.80 -16.03 -14.12
C ASP A 315 16.04 -16.58 -13.38
N GLU A 316 15.93 -17.78 -12.78
CA GLU A 316 17.00 -18.43 -12.00
C GLU A 316 18.30 -18.64 -12.80
N ASN A 317 18.19 -18.68 -14.14
CA ASN A 317 19.31 -18.78 -15.07
C ASN A 317 19.83 -17.42 -15.59
N GLY A 318 19.37 -16.30 -15.01
CA GLY A 318 19.76 -14.94 -15.41
C GLY A 318 19.11 -14.44 -16.71
N ALA A 319 18.17 -15.19 -17.28
CA ALA A 319 17.44 -14.78 -18.47
C ALA A 319 16.31 -13.80 -18.13
N SER A 320 16.26 -12.67 -18.85
CA SER A 320 15.13 -11.73 -18.79
C SER A 320 14.13 -12.05 -19.91
N SER A 321 12.84 -11.96 -19.64
CA SER A 321 11.78 -12.13 -20.65
C SER A 321 10.98 -10.84 -20.83
N GLY A 322 10.58 -10.52 -22.07
CA GLY A 322 9.74 -9.36 -22.41
C GLY A 322 10.49 -8.05 -22.68
N ALA A 323 9.83 -6.90 -22.47
CA ALA A 323 10.37 -5.55 -22.70
C ALA A 323 11.61 -5.21 -21.83
N ALA A 324 11.94 -6.08 -20.87
CA ALA A 324 13.14 -6.09 -20.06
C ALA A 324 14.36 -6.75 -20.75
N ALA A 325 14.34 -6.91 -22.07
CA ALA A 325 15.36 -7.62 -22.86
C ALA A 325 16.81 -7.14 -22.70
N SER A 326 17.05 -5.96 -22.11
CA SER A 326 18.40 -5.47 -21.81
C SER A 326 18.97 -6.00 -20.50
N GLY A 327 18.15 -6.57 -19.61
CA GLY A 327 18.56 -7.05 -18.28
C GLY A 327 19.05 -5.95 -17.32
N ILE A 328 19.09 -4.69 -17.76
CA ILE A 328 19.56 -3.53 -16.98
C ILE A 328 18.39 -2.94 -16.20
N GLU A 329 18.62 -2.57 -14.94
CA GLU A 329 17.59 -1.96 -14.09
C GLU A 329 17.18 -0.59 -14.63
N GLU A 330 15.88 -0.31 -14.66
CA GLU A 330 15.41 0.99 -15.13
C GLU A 330 15.61 2.04 -14.03
N MET A 331 16.42 3.07 -14.31
CA MET A 331 16.62 4.19 -13.39
C MET A 331 15.53 5.23 -13.65
N VAL A 332 14.71 5.50 -12.64
CA VAL A 332 13.59 6.44 -12.75
C VAL A 332 13.77 7.57 -11.75
N ARG A 333 13.52 8.81 -12.21
CA ARG A 333 13.58 10.02 -11.37
C ARG A 333 12.18 10.56 -11.16
N PHE A 334 11.77 10.63 -9.90
CA PHE A 334 10.50 11.19 -9.47
C PHE A 334 10.72 12.58 -8.90
N THR A 335 9.95 13.55 -9.41
CA THR A 335 9.86 14.85 -8.75
C THR A 335 9.07 14.71 -7.44
N SER A 336 9.25 15.66 -6.52
CA SER A 336 8.42 15.70 -5.31
C SER A 336 6.92 15.76 -5.63
N GLY A 337 6.52 16.46 -6.70
CA GLY A 337 5.12 16.50 -7.15
C GLY A 337 4.57 15.13 -7.58
N ASN A 338 5.39 14.28 -8.20
CA ASN A 338 4.96 12.92 -8.55
C ASN A 338 4.65 12.08 -7.30
N LEU A 339 5.52 12.15 -6.29
CA LEU A 339 5.31 11.41 -5.04
C LEU A 339 4.12 11.95 -4.25
N VAL A 340 4.00 13.27 -4.14
CA VAL A 340 2.95 13.92 -3.35
C VAL A 340 1.57 13.75 -3.98
N SER A 341 1.45 13.81 -5.31
CA SER A 341 0.20 13.47 -6.01
C SER A 341 -0.20 12.01 -5.77
N ALA A 342 0.76 11.07 -5.76
CA ALA A 342 0.50 9.67 -5.46
C ALA A 342 0.05 9.45 -4.01
N VAL A 343 0.68 10.13 -3.05
CA VAL A 343 0.27 10.09 -1.63
C VAL A 343 -1.15 10.62 -1.49
N ALA A 344 -1.45 11.77 -2.09
CA ALA A 344 -2.78 12.35 -2.08
C ALA A 344 -3.81 11.39 -2.69
N ALA A 345 -3.48 10.74 -3.80
CA ALA A 345 -4.34 9.74 -4.41
C ALA A 345 -4.67 8.56 -3.48
N GLN A 346 -3.70 8.05 -2.71
CA GLN A 346 -3.96 6.98 -1.74
C GLN A 346 -4.84 7.43 -0.57
N LEU A 347 -4.72 8.68 -0.11
CA LEU A 347 -5.59 9.25 0.92
C LEU A 347 -7.07 9.30 0.48
N PHE A 348 -7.32 9.49 -0.81
CA PHE A 348 -8.67 9.51 -1.39
C PHE A 348 -9.18 8.15 -1.87
N ALA A 349 -8.31 7.16 -2.03
CA ALA A 349 -8.69 5.87 -2.58
C ALA A 349 -9.49 5.00 -1.58
N VAL A 350 -9.29 5.24 -0.28
CA VAL A 350 -10.07 4.58 0.78
C VAL A 350 -11.27 5.46 1.18
N PRO A 351 -12.48 4.88 1.36
CA PRO A 351 -13.66 5.61 1.81
C PRO A 351 -13.40 6.38 3.11
N SER A 352 -14.04 7.55 3.26
CA SER A 352 -13.79 8.47 4.38
C SER A 352 -13.91 7.82 5.76
N ALA A 353 -14.85 6.89 5.95
CA ALA A 353 -15.06 6.16 7.20
C ALA A 353 -13.95 5.14 7.54
N GLN A 354 -13.11 4.80 6.57
CA GLN A 354 -12.10 3.74 6.66
C GLN A 354 -10.69 4.25 6.37
N ARG A 355 -10.53 5.57 6.21
CA ARG A 355 -9.22 6.21 5.96
C ARG A 355 -8.22 5.85 7.04
N VAL A 356 -6.95 5.91 6.67
CA VAL A 356 -5.86 5.79 7.62
C VAL A 356 -5.92 6.95 8.60
N GLY A 357 -5.65 6.68 9.88
CA GLY A 357 -5.66 7.71 10.91
C GLY A 357 -4.80 7.36 12.12
N PRO A 358 -4.81 8.19 13.18
CA PRO A 358 -3.92 8.04 14.34
C PRO A 358 -4.15 6.78 15.18
N SER A 359 -5.32 6.15 15.06
CA SER A 359 -5.61 4.87 15.71
C SER A 359 -4.98 3.67 15.02
N ASP A 360 -4.45 3.85 13.80
CA ASP A 360 -3.90 2.77 13.02
C ASP A 360 -2.41 2.55 13.32
N LEU A 361 -2.05 1.27 13.33
CA LEU A 361 -0.69 0.78 13.27
C LEU A 361 -0.41 0.24 11.87
N PHE A 362 0.50 0.89 11.15
CA PHE A 362 0.88 0.61 9.77
C PHE A 362 2.24 -0.10 9.73
N LEU A 363 2.29 -1.23 9.00
CA LEU A 363 3.51 -2.00 8.79
C LEU A 363 3.81 -2.12 7.28
N PRO A 364 4.88 -1.48 6.77
CA PRO A 364 5.44 -1.78 5.46
C PRO A 364 6.24 -3.09 5.55
N ALA A 365 5.58 -4.21 5.24
CA ALA A 365 6.21 -5.52 5.15
C ALA A 365 6.89 -5.78 3.79
N ASP A 366 6.65 -4.92 2.80
CA ASP A 366 7.42 -4.87 1.55
C ASP A 366 8.51 -3.79 1.60
N SER A 367 9.49 -3.82 0.70
CA SER A 367 10.61 -2.87 0.69
C SER A 367 10.16 -1.42 0.47
N LEU A 368 10.72 -0.48 1.24
CA LEU A 368 10.52 0.96 1.05
C LEU A 368 11.15 1.52 -0.24
N THR A 369 11.97 0.72 -0.93
CA THR A 369 12.52 1.07 -2.25
C THR A 369 11.46 0.92 -3.36
N HIS A 370 10.40 0.14 -3.11
CA HIS A 370 9.26 0.05 -4.00
C HIS A 370 8.33 1.26 -3.83
N THR A 371 8.03 1.95 -4.95
CA THR A 371 7.23 3.18 -4.94
C THR A 371 5.86 3.01 -4.32
N HIS A 372 5.21 1.87 -4.54
CA HIS A 372 3.92 1.54 -3.96
C HIS A 372 3.96 1.58 -2.41
N THR A 373 4.92 0.87 -1.83
CA THR A 373 5.08 0.75 -0.38
C THR A 373 5.58 2.05 0.24
N LEU A 374 6.50 2.75 -0.44
CA LEU A 374 6.94 4.08 -0.04
C LEU A 374 5.78 5.08 0.04
N VAL A 375 4.96 5.17 -1.01
CA VAL A 375 3.83 6.10 -1.07
C VAL A 375 2.79 5.78 0.00
N LEU A 376 2.49 4.50 0.25
CA LEU A 376 1.58 4.11 1.33
C LEU A 376 2.14 4.44 2.72
N THR A 377 3.45 4.29 2.93
CA THR A 377 4.12 4.66 4.18
C THR A 377 4.06 6.18 4.40
N LEU A 378 4.32 6.96 3.36
CA LEU A 378 4.19 8.43 3.39
C LEU A 378 2.74 8.86 3.64
N ALA A 379 1.75 8.16 3.06
CA ALA A 379 0.33 8.41 3.31
C ALA A 379 -0.07 8.09 4.76
N ALA A 380 0.50 7.03 5.35
CA ALA A 380 0.30 6.69 6.75
C ALA A 380 0.87 7.78 7.68
N LEU A 381 2.08 8.27 7.40
CA LEU A 381 2.70 9.37 8.13
C LEU A 381 1.87 10.67 8.02
N TYR A 382 1.43 11.03 6.81
CA TYR A 382 0.57 12.21 6.59
C TYR A 382 -0.76 12.12 7.35
N SER A 383 -1.29 10.90 7.49
CA SER A 383 -2.51 10.61 8.25
C SER A 383 -2.28 10.51 9.77
N ASN A 384 -1.07 10.78 10.25
CA ASN A 384 -0.66 10.65 11.65
C ASN A 384 -0.83 9.24 12.23
N ALA A 385 -0.82 8.19 11.39
CA ALA A 385 -0.81 6.81 11.86
C ALA A 385 0.55 6.45 12.49
N SER A 386 0.54 5.46 13.37
CA SER A 386 1.79 4.91 13.90
C SER A 386 2.41 3.97 12.88
N VAL A 387 3.70 4.12 12.60
CA VAL A 387 4.42 3.33 11.60
C VAL A 387 5.45 2.45 12.31
N VAL A 388 5.49 1.18 11.93
CA VAL A 388 6.44 0.23 12.49
C VAL A 388 7.40 -0.26 11.43
N PHE A 389 8.70 -0.19 11.71
CA PHE A 389 9.74 -0.71 10.83
C PHE A 389 10.26 -2.04 11.34
N ASN A 390 10.46 -2.96 10.40
CA ASN A 390 11.06 -4.26 10.64
C ASN A 390 12.02 -4.53 9.48
N SER A 391 13.32 -4.61 9.78
CA SER A 391 14.37 -4.80 8.77
C SER A 391 14.27 -6.16 8.06
N VAL A 392 13.66 -7.16 8.71
CA VAL A 392 13.50 -8.52 8.16
C VAL A 392 12.21 -8.67 7.35
N ALA A 393 11.22 -7.79 7.56
CA ALA A 393 9.89 -7.95 6.95
C ALA A 393 9.91 -8.02 5.41
N PRO A 394 10.69 -7.20 4.67
CA PRO A 394 10.79 -7.30 3.20
C PRO A 394 11.24 -8.67 2.69
N ARG A 395 11.96 -9.44 3.52
CA ARG A 395 12.45 -10.78 3.21
C ARG A 395 11.60 -11.90 3.84
N ALA A 396 10.53 -11.54 4.54
CA ALA A 396 9.69 -12.52 5.21
C ALA A 396 9.02 -13.43 4.17
N ALA A 397 9.10 -14.74 4.43
CA ALA A 397 8.47 -15.74 3.56
C ALA A 397 6.94 -15.69 3.62
N ASP A 398 6.38 -15.18 4.71
CA ASP A 398 4.94 -15.14 4.98
C ASP A 398 4.54 -13.93 5.86
N LEU A 399 3.24 -13.68 5.95
CA LEU A 399 2.69 -12.58 6.73
C LEU A 399 2.89 -12.78 8.24
N SER A 400 2.92 -14.03 8.73
CA SER A 400 3.09 -14.30 10.16
C SER A 400 4.50 -13.97 10.64
N MET A 401 5.52 -14.21 9.81
CA MET A 401 6.89 -13.81 10.10
C MET A 401 7.07 -12.29 10.00
N ALA A 402 6.48 -11.65 8.99
CA ALA A 402 6.55 -10.18 8.83
C ALA A 402 5.94 -9.43 10.02
N THR A 403 4.88 -9.99 10.62
CA THR A 403 4.14 -9.40 11.74
C THR A 403 4.54 -9.98 13.10
N ARG A 404 5.64 -10.72 13.17
CA ARG A 404 6.09 -11.31 14.44
C ARG A 404 6.40 -10.20 15.46
N GLY A 405 5.78 -10.29 16.65
CA GLY A 405 5.98 -9.35 17.74
C GLY A 405 5.08 -8.10 17.73
N ILE A 406 4.36 -7.81 16.63
CA ILE A 406 3.52 -6.60 16.48
C ILE A 406 2.18 -7.00 15.87
N ALA A 407 1.06 -6.44 16.35
CA ALA A 407 -0.24 -6.60 15.68
C ALA A 407 -0.64 -5.35 14.89
N PRO A 408 -0.25 -5.26 13.59
CA PRO A 408 -0.62 -4.13 12.74
C PRO A 408 -2.12 -4.16 12.39
N THR A 409 -2.67 -2.96 12.20
CA THR A 409 -4.02 -2.78 11.64
C THR A 409 -4.01 -2.71 10.12
N ILE A 410 -2.91 -2.21 9.53
CA ILE A 410 -2.70 -2.08 8.10
C ILE A 410 -1.35 -2.67 7.74
N VAL A 411 -1.32 -3.54 6.73
CA VAL A 411 -0.07 -4.14 6.23
C VAL A 411 0.05 -3.92 4.73
N VAL A 412 1.26 -3.59 4.27
CA VAL A 412 1.62 -3.66 2.85
C VAL A 412 2.58 -4.82 2.67
N ALA A 413 2.21 -5.84 1.91
CA ALA A 413 2.97 -7.07 1.79
C ALA A 413 3.27 -7.42 0.32
N THR A 414 4.32 -8.20 0.12
CA THR A 414 4.69 -8.74 -1.19
C THR A 414 3.68 -9.80 -1.66
N PRO A 415 3.44 -9.93 -2.98
CA PRO A 415 2.60 -11.00 -3.52
C PRO A 415 3.04 -12.41 -3.09
N SER A 416 4.36 -12.64 -3.00
CA SER A 416 4.93 -13.93 -2.58
C SER A 416 4.59 -14.27 -1.12
N ALA A 417 4.76 -13.33 -0.19
CA ALA A 417 4.45 -13.56 1.23
C ALA A 417 2.95 -13.83 1.44
N VAL A 418 2.11 -13.13 0.68
CA VAL A 418 0.66 -13.29 0.74
C VAL A 418 0.19 -14.62 0.15
N LEU A 419 0.81 -15.08 -0.94
CA LEU A 419 0.56 -16.41 -1.51
C LEU A 419 0.99 -17.53 -0.56
N ALA A 420 2.17 -17.43 0.05
CA ALA A 420 2.63 -18.41 1.04
C ALA A 420 1.67 -18.50 2.23
N THR A 421 1.19 -17.35 2.73
CA THR A 421 0.18 -17.28 3.80
C THR A 421 -1.14 -17.92 3.39
N HIS A 422 -1.58 -17.70 2.14
CA HIS A 422 -2.77 -18.33 1.58
C HIS A 422 -2.61 -19.86 1.53
N ASP A 423 -1.50 -20.35 0.99
CA ASP A 423 -1.26 -21.78 0.79
C ASP A 423 -1.15 -22.53 2.12
N GLU A 424 -0.53 -21.90 3.12
CA GLU A 424 -0.52 -22.43 4.49
C GLU A 424 -1.94 -22.51 5.07
N SER A 425 -2.74 -21.44 4.93
CA SER A 425 -4.12 -21.41 5.42
C SER A 425 -4.99 -22.48 4.72
N VAL A 426 -4.86 -22.62 3.40
CA VAL A 426 -5.57 -23.68 2.66
C VAL A 426 -5.13 -25.08 3.11
N ARG A 427 -3.84 -25.27 3.36
CA ARG A 427 -3.30 -26.54 3.87
C ARG A 427 -3.86 -26.88 5.26
N LEU A 428 -3.96 -25.90 6.16
CA LEU A 428 -4.53 -26.06 7.50
C LEU A 428 -6.04 -26.34 7.46
N LEU A 429 -6.76 -25.71 6.53
CA LEU A 429 -8.19 -25.94 6.33
C LEU A 429 -8.48 -27.39 5.89
N GLY A 430 -7.59 -27.96 5.07
CA GLY A 430 -7.70 -29.30 4.52
C GLY A 430 -8.80 -29.46 3.45
N ASN A 431 -8.84 -30.63 2.81
CA ASN A 431 -9.71 -30.91 1.66
C ASN A 431 -11.07 -31.53 2.02
N GLY A 432 -11.54 -31.34 3.25
CA GLY A 432 -12.81 -31.89 3.71
C GLY A 432 -14.02 -31.27 3.00
N ALA A 433 -15.06 -32.07 2.76
CA ALA A 433 -16.31 -31.59 2.17
C ALA A 433 -16.96 -30.47 3.00
N PHE A 434 -16.90 -30.59 4.33
CA PHE A 434 -17.38 -29.55 5.26
C PHE A 434 -16.59 -28.25 5.15
N ALA A 435 -15.26 -28.33 5.11
CA ALA A 435 -14.40 -27.15 4.96
C ALA A 435 -14.65 -26.42 3.64
N SER A 436 -14.75 -27.17 2.54
CA SER A 436 -15.11 -26.64 1.22
C SER A 436 -16.49 -25.99 1.20
N PHE A 437 -17.47 -26.58 1.91
CA PHE A 437 -18.82 -26.03 2.03
C PHE A 437 -18.82 -24.68 2.76
N PHE A 438 -18.16 -24.59 3.92
CA PHE A 438 -18.09 -23.34 4.68
C PHE A 438 -17.31 -22.25 3.96
N LEU A 439 -16.21 -22.60 3.28
CA LEU A 439 -15.45 -21.66 2.47
C LEU A 439 -16.32 -21.10 1.34
N LYS A 440 -17.03 -21.98 0.60
CA LYS A 440 -17.98 -21.55 -0.45
C LYS A 440 -19.09 -20.67 0.11
N TRP A 441 -19.62 -20.97 1.30
CA TRP A 441 -20.62 -20.13 1.95
C TRP A 441 -20.08 -18.73 2.23
N GLN A 442 -18.90 -18.62 2.85
CA GLN A 442 -18.30 -17.31 3.15
C GLN A 442 -17.91 -16.54 1.90
N THR A 443 -17.43 -17.22 0.85
CA THR A 443 -17.20 -16.61 -0.45
C THR A 443 -18.50 -16.04 -1.03
N ARG A 444 -19.63 -16.76 -0.94
CA ARG A 444 -20.94 -16.22 -1.36
C ARG A 444 -21.39 -15.03 -0.52
N ALA A 445 -21.18 -15.07 0.79
CA ALA A 445 -21.48 -13.93 1.66
C ALA A 445 -20.70 -12.67 1.26
N LEU A 446 -19.44 -12.83 0.84
CA LEU A 446 -18.63 -11.74 0.30
C LEU A 446 -19.12 -11.27 -1.08
N THR A 447 -19.28 -12.20 -2.03
CA THR A 447 -19.56 -11.84 -3.43
C THR A 447 -20.99 -11.40 -3.68
N GLU A 448 -21.96 -12.07 -3.06
CA GLU A 448 -23.40 -11.82 -3.25
C GLU A 448 -23.96 -10.92 -2.14
N GLY A 449 -23.55 -11.17 -0.89
CA GLY A 449 -23.98 -10.37 0.26
C GLY A 449 -23.24 -9.03 0.38
N GLY A 450 -22.04 -8.92 -0.20
CA GLY A 450 -21.28 -7.67 -0.21
C GLY A 450 -20.76 -7.26 1.18
N VAL A 451 -20.60 -8.21 2.11
CA VAL A 451 -20.23 -7.94 3.50
C VAL A 451 -19.15 -8.94 3.96
N ILE A 452 -18.15 -8.44 4.68
CA ILE A 452 -17.21 -9.32 5.38
C ILE A 452 -17.90 -9.94 6.60
N PRO A 453 -17.98 -11.29 6.69
CA PRO A 453 -18.63 -11.95 7.82
C PRO A 453 -18.05 -11.49 9.16
N ALA A 454 -18.91 -11.02 10.07
CA ALA A 454 -18.46 -10.59 11.39
C ALA A 454 -17.78 -11.75 12.14
N ALA A 455 -16.67 -11.45 12.81
CA ALA A 455 -15.84 -12.42 13.55
C ALA A 455 -16.63 -13.22 14.62
N THR A 456 -17.79 -12.72 15.03
CA THR A 456 -18.68 -13.34 16.03
C THR A 456 -19.61 -14.43 15.48
N SER A 457 -19.67 -14.60 14.15
CA SER A 457 -20.52 -15.62 13.53
C SER A 457 -19.98 -17.04 13.80
N PHE A 458 -20.86 -18.02 14.05
CA PHE A 458 -20.47 -19.43 14.25
C PHE A 458 -19.57 -19.96 13.12
N VAL A 459 -19.87 -19.59 11.88
CA VAL A 459 -19.07 -19.96 10.70
C VAL A 459 -17.69 -19.29 10.72
N SER A 460 -17.58 -18.06 11.22
CA SER A 460 -16.28 -17.38 11.38
C SER A 460 -15.37 -18.14 12.35
N ARG A 461 -15.94 -18.65 13.45
CA ARG A 461 -15.20 -19.42 14.46
C ARG A 461 -14.61 -20.72 13.93
N PHE A 462 -15.23 -21.33 12.92
CA PHE A 462 -14.67 -22.51 12.25
C PHE A 462 -13.31 -22.22 11.61
N PHE A 463 -13.10 -20.98 11.14
CA PHE A 463 -11.84 -20.57 10.53
C PHE A 463 -10.81 -20.06 11.55
N ASP A 464 -11.14 -19.96 12.85
CA ASP A 464 -10.21 -19.44 13.86
C ASP A 464 -8.90 -20.24 13.93
N SER A 465 -8.94 -21.56 13.71
CA SER A 465 -7.74 -22.42 13.68
C SER A 465 -6.94 -22.33 12.39
N VAL A 466 -7.50 -21.69 11.36
CA VAL A 466 -6.92 -21.56 10.01
C VAL A 466 -6.42 -20.14 9.76
N ARG A 467 -6.86 -19.16 10.57
CA ARG A 467 -6.44 -17.77 10.42
C ARG A 467 -4.93 -17.66 10.60
N PRO A 468 -4.22 -16.96 9.69
CA PRO A 468 -2.81 -16.69 9.90
C PRO A 468 -2.63 -15.85 11.16
N THR A 469 -1.60 -16.18 11.94
CA THR A 469 -1.26 -15.42 13.14
C THR A 469 -0.64 -14.09 12.73
N VAL A 470 -1.47 -13.04 12.63
CA VAL A 470 -1.03 -11.68 12.32
C VAL A 470 -0.73 -10.96 13.65
N GLY A 471 0.49 -11.10 14.14
CA GLY A 471 0.94 -10.44 15.37
C GLY A 471 0.40 -10.99 16.70
N LYS A 472 0.72 -10.28 17.79
CA LYS A 472 0.23 -10.56 19.15
C LYS A 472 -1.07 -9.78 19.40
N THR A 473 -2.16 -10.42 19.82
CA THR A 473 -3.41 -9.71 20.19
C THR A 473 -3.12 -8.60 21.22
N PRO A 474 -3.59 -7.34 21.03
CA PRO A 474 -4.83 -6.93 20.39
C PRO A 474 -4.62 -5.88 19.28
N GLY A 475 -4.33 -6.31 18.05
CA GLY A 475 -4.50 -5.50 16.84
C GLY A 475 -5.30 -6.31 15.81
N LYS A 476 -6.44 -5.79 15.36
CA LYS A 476 -7.26 -6.45 14.34
C LYS A 476 -6.84 -5.91 12.98
N LEU A 477 -6.16 -6.73 12.18
CA LEU A 477 -5.87 -6.40 10.79
C LEU A 477 -7.17 -6.05 10.08
N ARG A 478 -7.25 -4.83 9.53
CA ARG A 478 -8.43 -4.35 8.81
C ARG A 478 -8.17 -4.17 7.31
N LEU A 479 -6.91 -3.94 6.93
CA LEU A 479 -6.54 -3.65 5.55
C LEU A 479 -5.18 -4.27 5.20
N LEU A 480 -5.15 -4.98 4.07
CA LEU A 480 -3.96 -5.57 3.47
C LEU A 480 -3.80 -4.99 2.06
N TYR A 481 -2.64 -4.39 1.79
CA TYR A 481 -2.26 -3.94 0.45
C TYR A 481 -1.29 -4.93 -0.18
N VAL A 482 -1.52 -5.25 -1.45
CA VAL A 482 -0.66 -6.11 -2.27
C VAL A 482 -0.53 -5.47 -3.64
N ALA A 483 0.68 -5.42 -4.20
CA ALA A 483 0.89 -4.85 -5.52
C ALA A 483 1.61 -5.81 -6.47
N GLU A 484 1.06 -5.94 -7.67
CA GLU A 484 1.73 -6.49 -8.84
C GLU A 484 2.74 -5.48 -9.36
N ARG A 485 3.98 -5.92 -9.62
CA ARG A 485 5.01 -5.06 -10.21
C ARG A 485 5.09 -5.37 -11.71
N ALA A 486 4.63 -4.43 -12.54
CA ALA A 486 4.63 -4.57 -13.98
C ALA A 486 6.04 -4.93 -14.52
N ALA A 487 6.12 -6.01 -15.30
CA ALA A 487 7.36 -6.54 -15.89
C ALA A 487 8.50 -6.88 -14.91
N ALA A 488 8.22 -6.98 -13.60
CA ALA A 488 9.20 -7.40 -12.59
C ALA A 488 9.09 -8.89 -12.22
N GLY A 489 8.13 -9.61 -12.80
CA GLY A 489 7.93 -11.05 -12.60
C GLY A 489 7.46 -11.41 -11.20
N THR A 490 6.60 -10.57 -10.62
CA THR A 490 5.87 -10.90 -9.41
C THR A 490 4.96 -12.13 -9.63
N PRO A 491 4.79 -12.99 -8.62
CA PRO A 491 3.94 -14.16 -8.75
C PRO A 491 2.47 -13.74 -8.88
N ALA A 492 1.74 -14.39 -9.78
CA ALA A 492 0.36 -14.06 -10.10
C ALA A 492 -0.59 -14.29 -8.92
N VAL A 493 -1.37 -13.27 -8.58
CA VAL A 493 -2.40 -13.36 -7.53
C VAL A 493 -3.79 -13.37 -8.19
N SER A 494 -4.50 -14.48 -8.05
CA SER A 494 -5.86 -14.63 -8.62
C SER A 494 -6.94 -14.01 -7.73
N ALA A 495 -8.10 -13.69 -8.30
CA ALA A 495 -9.21 -13.12 -7.53
C ALA A 495 -9.75 -14.09 -6.45
N THR A 496 -9.63 -15.40 -6.68
CA THR A 496 -9.97 -16.44 -5.70
C THR A 496 -9.04 -16.36 -4.48
N VAL A 497 -7.72 -16.22 -4.72
CA VAL A 497 -6.73 -16.05 -3.64
C VAL A 497 -7.06 -14.80 -2.83
N LEU A 498 -7.35 -13.66 -3.49
CA LEU A 498 -7.74 -12.43 -2.80
C LEU A 498 -9.01 -12.62 -1.95
N SER A 499 -10.02 -13.34 -2.45
CA SER A 499 -11.24 -13.64 -1.69
C SER A 499 -10.96 -14.54 -0.48
N ASN A 500 -10.16 -15.59 -0.65
CA ASN A 500 -9.77 -16.48 0.45
C ASN A 500 -8.98 -15.73 1.53
N LEU A 501 -8.07 -14.83 1.13
CA LEU A 501 -7.32 -14.00 2.07
C LEU A 501 -8.23 -13.07 2.89
N ARG A 502 -9.27 -12.47 2.28
CA ARG A 502 -10.28 -11.68 3.01
C ARG A 502 -10.99 -12.52 4.07
N ILE A 503 -11.26 -13.78 3.77
CA ILE A 503 -11.87 -14.74 4.69
C ILE A 503 -10.91 -15.11 5.83
N PHE A 504 -9.70 -15.54 5.49
CA PHE A 504 -8.73 -16.06 6.46
C PHE A 504 -8.21 -14.96 7.39
N THR A 505 -7.94 -13.78 6.86
CA THR A 505 -7.44 -12.66 7.67
C THR A 505 -8.56 -11.86 8.35
N GLY A 506 -9.79 -11.91 7.81
CA GLY A 506 -10.88 -11.01 8.21
C GLY A 506 -10.66 -9.55 7.79
N ALA A 507 -9.61 -9.27 7.01
CA ALA A 507 -9.22 -7.94 6.55
C ALA A 507 -9.65 -7.72 5.10
N ARG A 508 -9.82 -6.46 4.70
CA ARG A 508 -10.01 -6.12 3.29
C ARG A 508 -8.67 -6.16 2.57
N VAL A 509 -8.66 -6.71 1.36
CA VAL A 509 -7.46 -6.81 0.54
C VAL A 509 -7.60 -5.88 -0.67
N ILE A 510 -6.68 -4.92 -0.80
CA ILE A 510 -6.52 -4.06 -1.96
C ILE A 510 -5.38 -4.62 -2.81
N TYR A 511 -5.68 -4.93 -4.07
CA TYR A 511 -4.70 -5.35 -5.06
C TYR A 511 -4.45 -4.21 -6.05
N ALA A 512 -3.17 -3.88 -6.25
CA ALA A 512 -2.74 -2.74 -7.05
C ALA A 512 -1.80 -3.17 -8.19
N LEU A 513 -1.75 -2.36 -9.24
CA LEU A 513 -0.75 -2.43 -10.30
C LEU A 513 0.29 -1.32 -10.08
N ALA A 514 1.53 -1.67 -9.79
CA ALA A 514 2.66 -0.77 -9.68
C ALA A 514 3.57 -0.86 -10.92
N SER A 515 4.23 0.25 -11.27
CA SER A 515 5.16 0.28 -12.41
C SER A 515 6.31 1.26 -12.17
N ALA A 516 7.43 1.05 -12.86
CA ALA A 516 8.65 1.84 -12.77
C ALA A 516 8.42 3.35 -12.87
N LYS A 517 7.58 3.80 -13.80
CA LYS A 517 7.35 5.24 -14.10
C LYS A 517 6.15 5.85 -13.37
N VAL A 518 5.49 5.10 -12.51
CA VAL A 518 4.31 5.56 -11.77
C VAL A 518 4.66 5.61 -10.29
N ALA A 519 4.53 6.79 -9.67
CA ALA A 519 4.63 6.93 -8.23
C ALA A 519 3.39 6.27 -7.61
N GLY A 520 3.60 5.26 -6.76
CA GLY A 520 2.53 4.54 -6.09
C GLY A 520 1.87 3.47 -6.98
N ALA A 521 0.54 3.49 -7.03
CA ALA A 521 -0.27 2.57 -7.84
C ALA A 521 -0.76 3.25 -9.12
N ALA A 522 -0.76 2.53 -10.23
CA ALA A 522 -1.39 2.94 -11.48
C ALA A 522 -2.91 2.73 -11.45
N ALA A 523 -3.34 1.57 -10.96
CA ALA A 523 -4.72 1.17 -10.72
C ALA A 523 -4.77 0.33 -9.44
N GLN A 524 -5.89 0.36 -8.73
CA GLN A 524 -6.12 -0.53 -7.59
C GLN A 524 -7.59 -0.90 -7.39
N THR A 525 -7.84 -2.08 -6.83
CA THR A 525 -9.19 -2.56 -6.53
C THR A 525 -9.86 -1.65 -5.50
N ALA A 526 -11.15 -1.36 -5.69
CA ALA A 526 -11.91 -0.59 -4.72
C ALA A 526 -11.98 -1.31 -3.35
N PHE A 527 -12.04 -0.53 -2.27
CA PHE A 527 -12.02 -1.03 -0.89
C PHE A 527 -13.12 -2.06 -0.57
N TYR A 528 -14.30 -1.92 -1.20
CA TYR A 528 -15.46 -2.80 -1.04
C TYR A 528 -15.70 -3.72 -2.24
N ASP A 529 -14.71 -3.92 -3.13
CA ASP A 529 -14.87 -4.88 -4.22
C ASP A 529 -14.53 -6.31 -3.76
N TYR A 530 -15.59 -7.10 -3.59
CA TYR A 530 -15.51 -8.50 -3.18
C TYR A 530 -15.71 -9.48 -4.33
N ARG A 531 -15.85 -9.01 -5.57
CA ARG A 531 -16.18 -9.88 -6.70
C ARG A 531 -14.98 -10.76 -7.07
N VAL A 532 -15.28 -12.00 -7.47
CA VAL A 532 -14.27 -12.97 -7.90
C VAL A 532 -14.33 -13.08 -9.42
N ALA A 533 -13.36 -12.46 -10.07
CA ALA A 533 -13.18 -12.57 -11.51
C ALA A 533 -12.49 -13.90 -11.88
N THR A 534 -12.80 -14.42 -13.06
CA THR A 534 -12.05 -15.51 -13.68
C THR A 534 -10.75 -14.98 -14.30
N GLY A 535 -9.70 -15.79 -14.27
CA GLY A 535 -8.40 -15.48 -14.85
C GLY A 535 -7.24 -15.84 -13.92
N THR A 536 -6.03 -15.85 -14.49
CA THR A 536 -4.78 -16.08 -13.73
C THR A 536 -4.50 -14.93 -12.77
N TYR A 537 -4.70 -13.68 -13.25
CA TYR A 537 -4.55 -12.47 -12.47
C TYR A 537 -5.90 -11.93 -12.02
N ALA A 538 -5.96 -11.42 -10.80
CA ALA A 538 -7.06 -10.58 -10.36
C ALA A 538 -7.09 -9.26 -11.15
N PRO A 539 -8.28 -8.67 -11.39
CA PRO A 539 -8.36 -7.33 -11.94
C PRO A 539 -7.75 -6.32 -10.97
N PHE A 540 -7.07 -5.32 -11.51
CA PHE A 540 -6.45 -4.23 -10.76
C PHE A 540 -7.41 -3.10 -10.45
N GLY A 541 -8.66 -3.12 -10.90
CA GLY A 541 -9.66 -2.12 -10.54
C GLY A 541 -9.60 -0.81 -11.34
N SER A 542 -10.05 0.28 -10.70
CA SER A 542 -10.13 1.62 -11.28
C SER A 542 -8.79 2.37 -11.14
N PRO A 543 -8.53 3.41 -11.96
CA PRO A 543 -7.39 4.27 -11.71
C PRO A 543 -7.60 5.06 -10.42
N LEU A 544 -6.52 5.63 -9.87
CA LEU A 544 -6.62 6.49 -8.70
C LEU A 544 -6.98 7.93 -9.11
N THR A 545 -7.08 8.86 -8.16
CA THR A 545 -7.42 10.26 -8.45
C THR A 545 -6.29 11.06 -9.09
N SER A 546 -5.04 10.59 -8.99
CA SER A 546 -3.87 11.19 -9.64
C SER A 546 -3.53 10.52 -10.98
N THR A 547 -4.22 9.44 -11.36
CA THR A 547 -3.93 8.69 -12.59
C THR A 547 -5.17 8.55 -13.45
N GLU A 548 -4.93 8.35 -14.74
CA GLU A 548 -5.90 7.85 -15.70
C GLU A 548 -5.20 6.80 -16.56
N TYR A 549 -5.97 5.83 -17.07
CA TYR A 549 -5.39 4.80 -17.93
C TYR A 549 -6.13 4.68 -19.25
N LEU A 550 -5.40 4.25 -20.26
CA LEU A 550 -5.92 3.79 -21.54
C LEU A 550 -5.09 2.60 -22.00
N VAL A 551 -5.61 1.89 -22.99
CA VAL A 551 -4.94 0.78 -23.65
C VAL A 551 -4.70 1.16 -25.11
N ARG A 552 -3.47 0.95 -25.60
CA ARG A 552 -3.07 1.23 -26.99
C ARG A 552 -2.74 -0.06 -27.73
N SER A 553 -3.19 -0.19 -28.97
CA SER A 553 -2.94 -1.38 -29.78
C SER A 553 -1.44 -1.68 -29.90
N LYS A 554 -1.04 -2.94 -29.69
CA LYS A 554 0.36 -3.38 -29.78
C LYS A 554 0.45 -4.83 -30.25
N GLY A 555 1.15 -5.03 -31.37
CA GLY A 555 1.35 -6.36 -31.95
C GLY A 555 0.03 -7.00 -32.38
N GLN A 556 -0.26 -8.20 -31.87
CA GLN A 556 -1.49 -8.94 -32.16
C GLN A 556 -2.71 -8.47 -31.34
N ASN A 557 -2.49 -7.62 -30.32
CA ASN A 557 -3.56 -7.12 -29.47
C ASN A 557 -4.00 -5.74 -29.98
N GLU A 558 -5.14 -5.73 -30.67
CA GLU A 558 -5.74 -4.53 -31.23
C GLU A 558 -6.95 -4.08 -30.40
N VAL A 559 -7.08 -2.76 -30.29
CA VAL A 559 -8.22 -2.11 -29.66
C VAL A 559 -9.34 -1.99 -30.70
N THR A 560 -10.41 -2.74 -30.48
CA THR A 560 -11.63 -2.75 -31.31
C THR A 560 -12.85 -2.39 -30.46
N ASP A 561 -14.00 -2.18 -31.09
CA ASP A 561 -15.26 -1.93 -30.37
C ASP A 561 -15.69 -3.08 -29.46
N ALA A 562 -15.32 -4.32 -29.80
CA ALA A 562 -15.66 -5.50 -29.04
C ALA A 562 -14.60 -5.87 -27.98
N LYS A 563 -13.34 -5.51 -28.21
CA LYS A 563 -12.22 -5.87 -27.33
C LYS A 563 -11.26 -4.70 -27.16
N LEU A 564 -11.16 -4.20 -25.93
CA LEU A 564 -10.23 -3.14 -25.56
C LEU A 564 -8.96 -3.74 -24.96
N GLN A 565 -8.11 -4.33 -25.79
CA GLN A 565 -6.88 -5.03 -25.38
C GLN A 565 -5.65 -4.47 -26.11
N GLY A 566 -4.51 -4.41 -25.42
CA GLY A 566 -3.29 -3.77 -25.93
C GLY A 566 -2.31 -3.40 -24.81
N GLU A 567 -1.32 -2.55 -25.10
CA GLU A 567 -0.38 -2.04 -24.11
C GLU A 567 -1.04 -1.05 -23.15
N ILE A 568 -0.75 -1.21 -21.86
CA ILE A 568 -1.26 -0.33 -20.82
C ILE A 568 -0.47 0.99 -20.82
N ILE A 569 -1.19 2.10 -20.97
CA ILE A 569 -0.66 3.46 -20.89
C ILE A 569 -1.30 4.17 -19.69
N ILE A 570 -0.46 4.74 -18.83
CA ILE A 570 -0.89 5.51 -17.67
C ILE A 570 -0.52 6.97 -17.86
N ARG A 571 -1.45 7.87 -17.54
CA ARG A 571 -1.24 9.32 -17.54
C ARG A 571 -1.57 9.92 -16.18
N GLY A 572 -0.99 11.08 -15.89
CA GLY A 572 -1.35 11.90 -14.73
C GLY A 572 -0.15 12.44 -13.95
N PRO A 573 -0.40 13.31 -12.96
CA PRO A 573 0.65 13.97 -12.18
C PRO A 573 1.55 13.02 -11.38
N SER A 574 1.11 11.80 -11.06
CA SER A 574 1.98 10.81 -10.39
C SER A 574 2.89 10.03 -11.35
N VAL A 575 2.82 10.30 -12.66
CA VAL A 575 3.61 9.62 -13.69
C VAL A 575 4.80 10.48 -14.11
N VAL A 576 5.99 9.87 -14.22
CA VAL A 576 7.18 10.54 -14.74
C VAL A 576 6.92 10.96 -16.18
N GLY A 577 7.02 12.28 -16.45
CA GLY A 577 6.72 12.84 -17.77
C GLY A 577 5.22 12.90 -18.11
N ASN A 578 4.32 12.71 -17.14
CA ASN A 578 2.85 12.72 -17.26
C ASN A 578 2.21 11.63 -18.13
N GLU A 579 2.98 10.87 -18.92
CA GLU A 579 2.51 9.70 -19.68
C GLU A 579 3.60 8.63 -19.70
N ALA A 580 3.24 7.38 -19.41
CA ALA A 580 4.15 6.25 -19.48
C ALA A 580 3.44 4.98 -19.97
N ALA A 581 4.10 4.28 -20.91
CA ALA A 581 3.76 2.92 -21.26
C ALA A 581 4.36 1.94 -20.25
N LEU A 582 3.56 0.97 -19.79
CA LEU A 582 4.00 0.03 -18.75
C LEU A 582 4.77 -1.18 -19.32
N GLY A 583 4.83 -1.35 -20.65
CA GLY A 583 5.50 -2.48 -21.29
C GLY A 583 4.78 -3.83 -21.16
N VAL A 584 3.57 -3.83 -20.60
CA VAL A 584 2.73 -5.02 -20.38
C VAL A 584 1.39 -4.87 -21.09
N ILE A 585 0.79 -6.01 -21.46
CA ILE A 585 -0.50 -6.05 -22.14
C ILE A 585 -1.61 -6.14 -21.09
N GLY A 586 -2.64 -5.32 -21.27
CA GLY A 586 -3.84 -5.35 -20.45
C GLY A 586 -5.10 -5.19 -21.30
N GLY A 587 -6.22 -5.38 -20.63
CA GLY A 587 -7.55 -5.24 -21.19
C GLY A 587 -8.48 -4.50 -20.24
N ILE A 588 -9.42 -3.75 -20.81
CA ILE A 588 -10.49 -3.14 -20.04
C ILE A 588 -11.69 -4.09 -20.01
N ARG A 589 -12.16 -4.39 -18.80
CA ARG A 589 -13.31 -5.26 -18.54
C ARG A 589 -14.62 -4.48 -18.64
N ASP A 590 -15.75 -5.20 -18.70
CA ASP A 590 -17.10 -4.63 -18.80
C ASP A 590 -17.48 -3.68 -17.65
N ASP A 591 -16.84 -3.84 -16.48
CA ASP A 591 -17.01 -2.99 -15.31
C ASP A 591 -16.08 -1.76 -15.29
N ASN A 592 -15.41 -1.50 -16.42
CA ASN A 592 -14.40 -0.47 -16.61
C ASN A 592 -13.22 -0.62 -15.64
N THR A 593 -12.78 -1.85 -15.40
CA THR A 593 -11.56 -2.12 -14.62
C THR A 593 -10.45 -2.66 -15.50
N LEU A 594 -9.21 -2.39 -15.09
CA LEU A 594 -8.01 -2.85 -15.79
C LEU A 594 -7.64 -4.26 -15.31
N ALA A 595 -7.29 -5.16 -16.23
CA ALA A 595 -6.74 -6.47 -15.93
C ALA A 595 -5.66 -6.86 -16.94
N TYR A 596 -4.79 -7.82 -16.59
CA TYR A 596 -3.92 -8.45 -17.57
C TYR A 596 -4.71 -9.38 -18.50
N VAL A 597 -4.14 -9.63 -19.68
CA VAL A 597 -4.69 -10.49 -20.76
C VAL A 597 -3.86 -11.75 -20.88
#